data_AF-A0A7I8ENL9-F1
#
_entry.id   AF-A0A7I8ENL9-F1
#
_cell.length_a   1.000
_cell.length_b   1.000
_cell.length_c   1.000
_cell.angle_alpha   90.00
_cell.angle_beta   90.00
_cell.angle_gamma   90.00
#
_symmetry.space_group_name_H-M   'P 1'
#
loop_
_entity.id
_entity.type
_entity.pdbx_description
1 polymer ?
#
loop_
_entity_poly.entity_id
_entity_poly.type
_entity_poly.pdbx_seq_one_letter_code
_entity_poly.pdbx_strand_id
1 'polypeptide(L)'
;MRRGKPVRQRAWELVAWTILLTDAPAKRLNVQEALVLLRERWQMELLYKLWKQDGRIDEWRTAHPWRVMCELYAKLMGLLLQHWLMLLFAWHDEQRSLVKLA
;
A
#
# COMPACT_ATOMS: atom_id res chain seq x y z
N MET A 1 0.36 -10.64 -32.26
CA MET A 1 1.59 -10.52 -31.44
C MET A 1 2.43 -9.36 -31.97
N ARG A 2 2.53 -8.23 -31.24
CA ARG A 2 3.42 -7.11 -31.64
C ARG A 2 4.87 -7.58 -31.50
N ARG A 3 5.64 -7.58 -32.59
CA ARG A 3 7.09 -7.84 -32.58
C ARG A 3 7.74 -6.85 -31.61
N GLY A 4 8.37 -7.36 -30.54
CA GLY A 4 9.09 -6.55 -29.57
C GLY A 4 10.20 -5.77 -30.26
N LYS A 5 10.22 -4.44 -30.10
CA LYS A 5 11.33 -3.61 -30.58
C LYS A 5 12.60 -4.00 -29.81
N PRO A 6 13.78 -4.08 -30.46
CA PRO A 6 15.02 -4.35 -29.76
C PRO A 6 15.29 -3.23 -28.74
N VAL A 7 15.46 -3.63 -27.48
CA VAL A 7 15.75 -2.72 -26.36
C VAL A 7 17.19 -2.24 -26.51
N ARG A 8 17.42 -0.92 -26.42
CA ARG A 8 18.77 -0.32 -26.52
C ARG A 8 19.63 -0.77 -25.34
N GLN A 9 20.93 -0.95 -25.55
CA GLN A 9 21.90 -1.36 -24.52
C GLN A 9 21.84 -0.49 -23.26
N ARG A 10 21.72 0.83 -23.41
CA ARG A 10 21.57 1.77 -22.30
C ARG A 10 20.33 1.52 -21.43
N ALA A 11 19.25 1.00 -22.01
CA ALA A 11 18.06 0.63 -21.23
C ALA A 11 18.30 -0.62 -20.39
N TRP A 12 19.11 -1.58 -20.87
CA TRP A 12 19.55 -2.72 -20.07
C TRP A 12 20.42 -2.30 -18.88
N GLU A 13 21.33 -1.36 -19.10
CA GLU A 13 22.16 -0.80 -18.03
C GLU A 13 21.32 -0.16 -16.93
N LEU A 14 20.27 0.58 -17.28
CA LEU A 14 19.39 1.25 -16.32
C LEU A 14 18.54 0.29 -15.48
N VAL A 15 18.18 -0.88 -16.01
CA VAL A 15 17.41 -1.89 -15.26
C VAL A 15 18.21 -2.45 -14.07
N ALA A 16 19.55 -2.38 -14.11
CA ALA A 16 20.39 -2.82 -12.99
C ALA A 16 20.34 -1.86 -11.77
N TRP A 17 19.73 -0.69 -11.90
CA TRP A 17 19.75 0.35 -10.87
C TRP A 17 18.37 0.52 -10.24
N THR A 18 18.35 0.65 -8.92
CA THR A 18 17.21 1.21 -8.19
C THR A 18 17.58 2.62 -7.77
N ILE A 19 16.87 3.62 -8.30
CA ILE A 19 17.14 5.04 -8.02
C ILE A 19 16.11 5.53 -7.01
N LEU A 20 16.57 5.97 -5.84
CA LEU A 20 15.73 6.57 -4.81
C LEU A 20 16.08 8.05 -4.69
N LEU A 21 15.05 8.90 -4.72
CA LEU A 21 15.18 10.35 -4.49
C LEU A 21 14.43 10.70 -3.20
N THR A 22 15.11 11.34 -2.27
CA THR A 22 14.53 11.72 -0.97
C THR A 22 15.12 13.05 -0.50
N ASP A 23 14.32 13.87 0.18
CA ASP A 23 14.76 15.05 0.93
C ASP A 23 15.28 14.69 2.33
N ALA A 24 15.13 13.43 2.76
CA ALA A 24 15.58 12.99 4.06
C ALA A 24 17.11 13.10 4.18
N PRO A 25 17.63 13.67 5.28
CA PRO A 25 19.07 13.77 5.47
C PRO A 25 19.68 12.39 5.70
N ALA A 26 20.86 12.13 5.14
CA ALA A 26 21.55 10.83 5.22
C ALA A 26 21.82 10.34 6.66
N LYS A 27 21.86 11.26 7.64
CA LYS A 27 21.98 10.92 9.07
C LYS A 27 20.72 10.29 9.67
N ARG A 28 19.55 10.48 9.05
CA ARG A 28 18.25 9.96 9.51
C ARG A 28 17.75 8.76 8.71
N LEU A 29 18.22 8.62 7.46
CA LEU A 29 17.80 7.55 6.58
C LEU A 29 19.02 6.99 5.85
N ASN A 30 19.46 5.82 6.26
CA ASN A 30 20.51 5.11 5.55
C ASN A 30 19.93 4.37 4.32
N VAL A 31 20.81 3.91 3.42
CA VAL A 31 20.38 3.26 2.17
C VAL A 31 19.61 1.96 2.41
N GLN A 32 19.97 1.17 3.42
CA GLN A 32 19.29 -0.08 3.74
C GLN A 32 17.86 0.18 4.24
N GLU A 33 17.69 1.16 5.13
CA GLU A 33 16.37 1.61 5.59
C GLU A 33 15.53 2.16 4.44
N ALA A 34 16.13 2.94 3.54
CA ALA A 34 15.43 3.47 2.37
C ALA A 34 14.92 2.35 1.45
N LEU A 35 15.70 1.28 1.25
CA LEU A 35 15.28 0.12 0.48
C LEU A 35 14.16 -0.67 1.16
N VAL A 36 14.17 -0.79 2.49
CA VAL A 36 13.06 -1.37 3.25
C VAL A 36 11.80 -0.55 3.05
N LEU A 37 11.85 0.78 3.23
CA LEU A 37 10.70 1.66 3.01
C LEU A 37 10.16 1.58 1.58
N LEU A 38 11.05 1.48 0.57
CA LEU A 38 10.65 1.31 -0.81
C LEU A 38 9.86 0.00 -1.02
N ARG A 39 10.24 -1.08 -0.34
CA ARG A 39 9.53 -2.36 -0.38
C ARG A 39 8.17 -2.27 0.32
N GLU A 40 8.11 -1.61 1.48
CA GLU A 40 6.86 -1.44 2.25
C GLU A 40 5.83 -0.55 1.52
N ARG A 41 6.27 0.29 0.59
CA ARG A 41 5.38 1.05 -0.31
C ARG A 41 4.33 0.15 -0.98
N TRP A 42 4.72 -1.05 -1.41
CA TRP A 42 3.80 -2.01 -2.03
C TRP A 42 2.85 -2.65 -1.01
N GLN A 43 3.26 -2.83 0.25
CA GLN A 43 2.37 -3.33 1.29
C GLN A 43 1.21 -2.36 1.53
N MET A 44 1.49 -1.04 1.53
CA MET A 44 0.44 -0.03 1.61
C MET A 44 -0.54 -0.10 0.43
N GLU A 45 -0.05 -0.27 -0.81
CA GLU A 45 -0.92 -0.42 -1.98
C GLU A 45 -1.81 -1.67 -1.88
N LEU A 46 -1.26 -2.79 -1.42
CA LEU A 46 -2.02 -4.02 -1.20
C LEU A 46 -3.08 -3.84 -0.10
N LEU A 47 -2.74 -3.15 0.99
CA LEU A 47 -3.68 -2.83 2.06
C LEU A 47 -4.82 -1.95 1.55
N TYR A 48 -4.54 -0.89 0.80
CA TYR A 48 -5.57 -0.06 0.19
C TYR A 48 -6.42 -0.82 -0.82
N LYS A 49 -5.83 -1.75 -1.57
CA LYS A 49 -6.58 -2.63 -2.47
C LYS A 49 -7.57 -3.50 -1.69
N LEU A 50 -7.11 -4.14 -0.60
CA LEU A 50 -7.95 -4.93 0.29
C LEU A 50 -9.09 -4.10 0.89
N TRP A 51 -8.78 -2.91 1.39
CA TRP A 51 -9.77 -2.00 1.98
C TRP A 51 -10.82 -1.51 0.98
N LYS A 52 -10.49 -1.38 -0.29
CA LYS A 52 -11.48 -1.11 -1.34
C LYS A 52 -12.34 -2.35 -1.62
N GLN A 53 -11.71 -3.52 -1.77
CA GLN A 53 -12.43 -4.75 -2.10
C GLN A 53 -13.40 -5.19 -1.00
N ASP A 54 -12.94 -5.25 0.24
CA ASP A 54 -13.72 -5.78 1.37
C ASP A 54 -14.36 -4.65 2.20
N GLY A 55 -13.62 -3.57 2.43
CA GLY A 55 -14.09 -2.42 3.21
C GLY A 55 -14.92 -1.40 2.42
N ARG A 56 -14.97 -1.50 1.08
CA ARG A 56 -15.73 -0.63 0.17
C ARG A 56 -15.54 0.86 0.48
N ILE A 57 -14.30 1.26 0.75
CA ILE A 57 -13.97 2.66 1.10
C ILE A 57 -14.22 3.64 -0.03
N ASP A 58 -14.23 3.16 -1.27
CA ASP A 58 -14.44 3.91 -2.50
C ASP A 58 -15.89 3.90 -3.00
N GLU A 59 -16.82 3.31 -2.23
CA GLU A 59 -18.23 3.32 -2.53
C GLU A 59 -19.00 4.22 -1.56
N TRP A 60 -20.03 4.91 -2.03
CA TRP A 60 -20.93 5.70 -1.20
C TRP A 60 -22.29 5.82 -1.89
N ARG A 61 -23.34 6.08 -1.10
CA ARG A 61 -24.72 6.18 -1.62
C ARG A 61 -25.13 7.61 -1.98
N THR A 62 -24.37 8.61 -1.55
CA THR A 62 -24.73 10.02 -1.68
C THR A 62 -23.76 10.76 -2.60
N ALA A 63 -24.28 11.69 -3.42
CA ALA A 63 -23.44 12.57 -4.23
C ALA A 63 -23.01 13.85 -3.49
N HIS A 64 -23.48 14.07 -2.25
CA HIS A 64 -23.17 15.28 -1.50
C HIS A 64 -21.72 15.26 -0.99
N PRO A 65 -20.84 16.18 -1.44
CA PRO A 65 -19.40 16.08 -1.18
C PRO A 65 -19.03 15.96 0.30
N TRP A 66 -19.65 16.77 1.16
CA TRP A 66 -19.38 16.71 2.61
C TRP A 66 -19.83 15.39 3.25
N ARG A 67 -20.90 14.77 2.76
CA ARG A 67 -21.35 13.48 3.29
C ARG A 67 -20.42 12.36 2.84
N VAL A 68 -19.94 12.42 1.59
CA VAL A 68 -18.91 11.50 1.08
C VAL A 68 -17.64 11.60 1.93
N MET A 69 -17.19 12.82 2.27
CA MET A 69 -16.03 12.99 3.14
C MET A 69 -16.24 12.41 4.54
N CYS A 70 -17.39 12.68 5.16
CA CYS A 70 -17.71 12.09 6.47
C CYS A 70 -17.75 10.55 6.41
N GLU A 71 -18.40 9.97 5.39
CA GLU A 71 -18.48 8.52 5.20
C GLU A 71 -17.09 7.92 4.97
N LEU A 72 -16.24 8.56 4.14
CA LEU A 72 -14.88 8.13 3.90
C LEU A 72 -14.05 8.11 5.19
N TYR A 73 -14.09 9.19 5.98
CA TYR A 73 -13.36 9.23 7.25
C TYR A 73 -13.87 8.18 8.24
N ALA A 74 -15.18 7.99 8.33
CA ALA A 74 -15.76 6.96 9.20
C ALA A 74 -15.29 5.55 8.79
N LYS A 75 -15.31 5.23 7.50
CA LYS A 75 -14.82 3.95 6.98
C LYS A 75 -13.32 3.76 7.23
N LEU A 76 -12.51 4.78 6.98
CA LEU A 76 -11.06 4.73 7.24
C LEU A 76 -10.74 4.50 8.71
N MET A 77 -11.44 5.20 9.63
CA MET A 77 -11.29 4.98 11.06
C MET A 77 -11.68 3.55 11.45
N GLY A 78 -12.81 3.05 10.93
CA GLY A 78 -13.27 1.69 11.18
C GLY A 78 -12.26 0.62 10.73
N LEU A 79 -11.72 0.75 9.52
CA LEU A 79 -10.72 -0.18 8.98
C LEU A 79 -9.38 -0.10 9.71
N LEU A 80 -8.96 1.10 10.12
CA LEU A 80 -7.78 1.27 10.96
C LEU A 80 -7.96 0.54 12.29
N LEU A 81 -9.09 0.76 12.98
CA LEU A 81 -9.39 0.08 14.23
C LEU A 81 -9.43 -1.44 14.05
N GLN A 82 -10.14 -1.93 13.02
CA GLN A 82 -10.16 -3.35 12.69
C GLN A 82 -8.75 -3.90 12.48
N HIS A 83 -7.91 -3.19 11.70
CA HIS A 83 -6.53 -3.59 11.43
C HIS A 83 -5.69 -3.68 12.71
N TRP A 84 -5.79 -2.68 13.59
CA TRP A 84 -5.12 -2.70 14.89
C TRP A 84 -5.59 -3.86 15.77
N LEU A 85 -6.89 -4.13 15.82
CA LEU A 85 -7.42 -5.27 16.58
C LEU A 85 -6.89 -6.60 16.02
N MET A 86 -6.79 -6.74 14.70
CA MET A 86 -6.20 -7.94 14.08
C MET A 86 -4.72 -8.10 14.42
N LEU A 87 -3.94 -7.02 14.42
CA LEU A 87 -2.54 -7.07 14.85
C LEU A 87 -2.39 -7.44 16.33
N LEU A 88 -3.26 -6.92 17.20
CA LEU A 88 -3.18 -7.17 18.64
C LEU A 88 -3.66 -8.58 19.02
N PHE A 89 -4.71 -9.09 18.37
CA PHE A 89 -5.39 -10.31 18.79
C PHE A 89 -5.16 -11.52 17.87
N ALA A 90 -4.82 -11.30 16.60
CA ALA A 90 -4.70 -12.38 15.61
C ALA A 90 -3.25 -12.62 15.12
N TRP A 91 -2.29 -11.73 15.44
CA TRP A 91 -0.90 -11.88 15.01
C TRP A 91 -0.17 -13.09 15.63
N HIS A 92 -0.65 -13.58 16.77
CA HIS A 92 -0.09 -14.78 17.42
C HIS A 92 -0.48 -16.10 16.74
N ASP A 93 -1.40 -16.07 15.77
CA ASP A 93 -1.89 -17.24 15.05
C ASP A 93 -1.54 -17.12 13.56
N GLU A 94 -0.42 -17.74 13.17
CA GLU A 94 0.14 -17.69 11.81
C GLU A 94 -0.85 -18.18 10.72
N GLN A 95 -1.94 -18.87 11.11
CA GLN A 95 -2.93 -19.40 10.17
C GLN A 95 -4.12 -18.45 9.89
N ARG A 96 -4.21 -17.31 10.57
CA ARG A 96 -5.32 -16.36 10.44
C ARG A 96 -4.98 -15.21 9.50
N SER A 97 -5.21 -15.44 8.21
CA SER A 97 -5.23 -14.39 7.18
C SER A 97 -6.43 -13.45 7.36
N LEU A 98 -6.25 -12.17 7.07
CA LEU A 98 -7.29 -11.12 7.06
C LEU A 98 -8.58 -11.55 6.33
N VAL A 99 -8.42 -12.31 5.25
CA VAL A 99 -9.53 -12.82 4.41
C VAL A 99 -10.36 -13.90 5.13
N LYS A 100 -9.80 -14.58 6.14
CA LYS A 100 -10.52 -15.59 6.93
C LYS A 100 -11.23 -14.99 8.16
N LEU A 101 -11.00 -13.72 8.47
CA LEU A 101 -11.54 -13.04 9.66
C LEU A 101 -12.57 -11.95 9.33
N ALA A 102 -12.54 -11.38 8.13
CA ALA A 102 -13.56 -10.46 7.61
C ALA A 102 -14.79 -11.23 7.09
#